data_AF-X1HPR6-F1
#
_entry.id   AF-X1HPR6-F1
#
_cell.length_a   1.000
_cell.length_b   1.000
_cell.length_c   1.000
_cell.angle_alpha   90.00
_cell.angle_beta   90.00
_cell.angle_gamma   90.00
#
_symmetry.space_group_name_H-M   'P 1'
#
loop_
_entity.id
_entity.type
_entity.pdbx_description
1 polymer ?
#
loop_
_entity_poly.entity_id
_entity_poly.type
_entity_poly.pdbx_seq_one_letter_code
_entity_poly.pdbx_strand_id
1 'polypeptide(L)'
;FAFPRKEINLRQCFFLLDRLRIAEQQGVSYAGLASTTELVRATPEMKAHEDLMDSYGILGASPDDPEDLIKDVYQKKAMFYHPDRGGDPNKFKRLQNAYEVICKARGIK
;
A
#
# COMPACT_ATOMS: atom_id res chain seq x y z
N PHE A 1 25.04 4.54 12.14
CA PHE A 1 25.09 3.50 11.10
C PHE A 1 24.56 4.09 9.81
N ALA A 2 25.40 4.31 8.80
CA ALA A 2 24.96 4.84 7.51
C ALA A 2 24.23 3.73 6.74
N PHE A 3 23.03 4.01 6.23
CA PHE A 3 22.32 3.06 5.38
C PHE A 3 23.17 2.79 4.12
N PRO A 4 23.44 1.51 3.80
CA PRO A 4 24.28 1.18 2.65
C PRO A 4 23.66 1.73 1.35
N ARG A 5 24.52 2.32 0.49
CA ARG A 5 24.12 2.92 -0.80
C ARG A 5 23.42 1.87 -1.67
N LYS A 6 22.45 2.30 -2.49
CA LYS A 6 21.59 1.44 -3.32
C LYS A 6 22.37 0.37 -4.11
N GLU A 7 23.55 0.71 -4.62
CA GLU A 7 24.43 -0.20 -5.37
C GLU A 7 25.06 -1.31 -4.50
N ILE A 8 25.39 -0.99 -3.25
CA ILE A 8 25.91 -1.96 -2.26
C ILE A 8 24.81 -2.96 -1.90
N ASN A 9 23.56 -2.48 -1.77
CA ASN A 9 22.40 -3.33 -1.50
C ASN A 9 22.16 -4.32 -2.63
N LEU A 10 22.24 -3.87 -3.89
CA LEU A 10 22.06 -4.75 -5.04
C LEU A 10 23.14 -5.84 -5.12
N ARG A 11 24.41 -5.47 -4.87
CA ARG A 11 25.52 -6.43 -4.83
C ARG A 11 25.35 -7.45 -3.69
N GLN A 12 24.91 -7.00 -2.53
CA GLN A 12 24.64 -7.88 -1.38
C GLN A 12 23.46 -8.81 -1.63
N CYS A 13 22.38 -8.31 -2.24
CA CYS A 13 21.24 -9.13 -2.68
C CYS A 13 21.67 -10.19 -3.71
N PHE A 14 22.48 -9.81 -4.69
CA PHE A 14 23.00 -10.76 -5.68
C PHE A 14 23.81 -11.89 -5.03
N PHE A 15 24.74 -11.56 -4.13
CA PHE A 15 25.52 -12.58 -3.43
C PHE A 15 24.69 -13.47 -2.51
N LEU A 16 23.65 -12.94 -1.89
CA LEU A 16 22.73 -13.74 -1.09
C LEU A 16 21.98 -14.75 -1.96
N LEU A 17 21.43 -14.30 -3.09
CA LEU A 17 20.72 -15.17 -4.03
C LEU A 17 21.62 -16.26 -4.62
N ASP A 18 22.87 -15.91 -4.97
CA ASP A 18 23.84 -16.85 -5.49
C ASP A 18 24.24 -17.91 -4.46
N ARG A 19 24.47 -17.49 -3.21
CA ARG A 19 24.75 -18.41 -2.09
C ARG A 19 23.58 -19.35 -1.78
N LEU A 20 22.35 -18.85 -1.83
CA LEU A 20 21.15 -19.67 -1.63
C LEU A 20 21.03 -20.74 -2.72
N ARG A 21 21.29 -20.38 -3.98
CA ARG A 21 21.29 -21.34 -5.11
C ARG A 21 22.36 -22.42 -4.96
N ILE A 22 23.58 -22.04 -4.55
CA ILE A 22 24.68 -23.00 -4.33
C ILE A 22 24.31 -23.98 -3.21
N ALA A 23 23.70 -23.49 -2.13
CA ALA A 23 23.28 -24.32 -1.01
C ALA A 23 22.13 -25.29 -1.38
N GLU A 24 21.19 -24.89 -2.23
CA GLU A 24 20.16 -25.79 -2.78
C GLU A 24 20.78 -26.92 -3.62
N GLN A 25 21.77 -26.61 -4.46
CA GLN A 25 22.50 -27.63 -5.25
C GLN A 25 23.26 -28.62 -4.36
N GLN A 26 23.64 -28.21 -3.15
CA GLN A 26 24.28 -29.04 -2.13
C GLN A 26 23.27 -29.78 -1.24
N GLY A 27 21.97 -29.72 -1.57
CA GLY A 27 20.91 -30.44 -0.87
C GLY A 27 20.41 -29.76 0.40
N VAL A 28 20.81 -28.51 0.66
CA VAL A 28 20.28 -27.71 1.77
C VAL A 28 18.92 -27.16 1.36
N SER A 29 17.86 -27.77 1.89
CA SER A 29 16.50 -27.25 1.71
C SER A 29 16.24 -26.13 2.73
N TYR A 30 16.01 -24.92 2.24
CA TYR A 30 15.54 -23.81 3.06
C TYR A 30 14.02 -23.90 3.21
N ALA A 31 13.55 -24.85 4.03
CA ALA A 31 12.16 -24.97 4.42
C ALA A 31 11.76 -23.76 5.29
N GLY A 32 11.34 -22.66 4.65
CA GLY A 32 10.90 -21.44 5.33
C GLY A 32 10.92 -20.16 4.50
N LEU A 33 11.47 -20.18 3.27
CA LEU A 33 11.46 -19.01 2.37
C LEU A 33 10.35 -19.07 1.30
N ALA A 34 9.58 -20.16 1.26
CA ALA A 34 8.40 -20.26 0.41
C ALA A 34 7.33 -19.31 0.94
N SER A 35 7.17 -18.18 0.26
CA SER A 35 6.06 -17.24 0.38
C SER A 35 5.82 -16.69 1.80
N THR A 36 6.52 -15.61 2.16
CA THR A 36 6.11 -14.74 3.27
C THR A 36 4.69 -14.20 3.12
N THR A 37 4.04 -14.39 1.96
CA THR A 37 2.63 -14.06 1.74
C THR A 37 1.67 -14.89 2.62
N GLU A 38 2.01 -16.14 2.98
CA GLU A 38 1.08 -17.00 3.73
C GLU A 38 1.28 -16.96 5.26
N LEU A 39 2.49 -16.61 5.74
CA LEU A 39 2.80 -16.54 7.18
C LEU A 39 2.50 -15.17 7.81
N VAL A 40 2.32 -14.12 7.00
CA VAL A 40 1.73 -12.87 7.47
C VAL A 40 0.22 -13.08 7.55
N ARG A 41 -0.22 -13.79 8.60
CA ARG A 41 -1.59 -13.63 9.07
C ARG A 41 -1.73 -12.16 9.41
N ALA A 42 -2.32 -11.38 8.49
CA ALA A 42 -2.47 -9.95 8.62
C ALA A 42 -2.98 -9.65 10.02
N THR A 43 -2.10 -9.11 10.87
CA THR A 43 -2.53 -8.61 12.17
C THR A 43 -3.61 -7.58 11.87
N PRO A 44 -4.63 -7.42 12.75
CA PRO A 44 -5.68 -6.43 12.53
C PRO A 44 -5.11 -5.02 12.27
N GLU A 45 -3.93 -4.74 12.84
CA GLU A 45 -3.16 -3.52 12.63
C GLU A 45 -2.59 -3.39 11.21
N MET A 46 -1.99 -4.45 10.65
CA MET A 46 -1.48 -4.45 9.27
C MET A 46 -2.60 -4.30 8.26
N LYS A 47 -3.74 -4.98 8.50
CA LYS A 47 -4.92 -4.85 7.63
C LYS A 47 -5.49 -3.43 7.64
N ALA A 48 -5.57 -2.80 8.82
CA ALA A 48 -6.03 -1.41 8.93
C ALA A 48 -5.10 -0.42 8.20
N HIS A 49 -3.78 -0.65 8.26
CA HIS A 49 -2.81 0.15 7.52
C HIS A 49 -2.95 -0.04 6.00
N GLU A 50 -3.17 -1.27 5.54
CA GLU A 50 -3.41 -1.59 4.12
C GLU A 50 -4.70 -0.94 3.61
N ASP A 51 -5.82 -1.09 4.33
CA ASP A 51 -7.11 -0.48 4.01
C ASP A 51 -7.01 1.06 3.94
N LEU A 52 -6.20 1.67 4.82
CA LEU A 52 -5.92 3.10 4.81
C LEU A 52 -5.11 3.51 3.57
N MET A 53 -4.09 2.74 3.22
CA MET A 53 -3.24 3.02 2.05
C MET A 53 -4.01 2.87 0.74
N ASP A 54 -4.88 1.87 0.65
CA ASP A 54 -5.80 1.68 -0.47
C ASP A 54 -6.78 2.86 -0.59
N SER A 55 -7.26 3.40 0.53
CA SER A 55 -8.12 4.58 0.55
C SER A 55 -7.43 5.81 -0.05
N TYR A 56 -6.16 6.04 0.30
CA TYR A 56 -5.34 7.09 -0.32
C TYR A 56 -5.15 6.84 -1.82
N GLY A 57 -4.95 5.59 -2.23
CA GLY A 57 -4.89 5.19 -3.64
C GLY A 57 -6.17 5.47 -4.43
N ILE A 58 -7.34 5.19 -3.85
CA ILE A 58 -8.65 5.48 -4.45
C ILE A 58 -8.86 6.99 -4.62
N LEU A 59 -8.52 7.76 -3.59
CA LEU A 59 -8.59 9.21 -3.63
C LEU A 59 -7.51 9.81 -4.55
N GLY A 60 -6.43 9.10 -4.80
CA GLY A 60 -5.28 9.57 -5.59
C GLY A 60 -4.49 10.67 -4.88
N ALA A 61 -4.43 10.59 -3.55
CA ALA A 61 -3.69 11.51 -2.69
C ALA A 61 -2.64 10.74 -1.89
N SER A 62 -1.62 11.45 -1.41
CA SER A 62 -0.57 10.92 -0.55
C SER A 62 -0.95 11.04 0.93
N PRO A 63 -0.50 10.12 1.80
CA PRO A 63 -0.62 10.27 3.25
C PRO A 63 0.18 11.45 3.82
N ASP A 64 1.03 12.12 3.04
CA ASP A 64 1.73 13.36 3.42
C ASP A 64 1.04 14.64 2.90
N ASP A 65 -0.02 14.51 2.07
CA ASP A 65 -0.67 15.68 1.47
C ASP A 65 -1.43 16.52 2.52
N PRO A 66 -1.58 17.84 2.31
CA PRO A 66 -2.35 18.68 3.21
C PRO A 66 -3.85 18.36 3.16
N GLU A 67 -4.56 18.57 4.27
CA GLU A 67 -5.98 18.25 4.41
C GLU A 67 -6.87 19.00 3.40
N ASP A 68 -6.53 20.25 3.09
CA ASP A 68 -7.25 21.06 2.11
C ASP A 68 -7.18 20.45 0.71
N LEU A 69 -6.04 19.86 0.34
CA LEU A 69 -5.86 19.19 -0.94
C LEU A 69 -6.70 17.90 -1.01
N ILE A 70 -6.73 17.13 0.08
CA ILE A 70 -7.54 15.91 0.19
C ILE A 70 -9.03 16.25 -0.02
N LYS A 71 -9.52 17.33 0.61
CA LYS A 71 -10.89 17.83 0.47
C LYS A 71 -11.20 18.28 -0.96
N ASP A 72 -10.31 19.05 -1.59
CA ASP A 72 -10.48 19.55 -2.96
C ASP A 72 -10.50 18.39 -3.99
N VAL A 73 -9.58 17.43 -3.86
CA VAL A 73 -9.53 16.25 -4.74
C VAL A 73 -10.79 15.40 -4.60
N TYR A 74 -11.28 15.20 -3.36
CA TYR A 74 -12.52 14.48 -3.12
C TYR A 74 -13.70 15.17 -3.81
N GLN A 75 -13.88 16.48 -3.65
CA GLN A 75 -14.99 17.22 -4.26
C GLN A 75 -14.96 17.12 -5.80
N LYS A 76 -13.80 17.31 -6.41
CA LYS A 76 -13.63 17.18 -7.86
C LYS A 76 -14.00 15.79 -8.37
N LYS A 77 -13.54 14.74 -7.70
CA LYS A 77 -13.87 13.34 -8.06
C LYS A 77 -15.33 13.00 -7.79
N ALA A 78 -15.91 13.51 -6.70
CA ALA A 78 -17.31 13.29 -6.35
C ALA A 78 -18.26 13.88 -7.39
N MET A 79 -17.96 15.09 -7.88
CA MET A 79 -18.72 15.72 -8.96
C MET A 79 -18.61 14.95 -10.29
N PHE A 80 -17.47 14.31 -10.54
CA PHE A 80 -17.24 13.51 -11.74
C PHE A 80 -17.98 12.16 -11.70
N TYR A 81 -17.97 11.48 -10.56
CA TYR A 81 -18.65 10.19 -10.38
C TYR A 81 -20.12 10.31 -9.92
N HIS A 82 -20.67 11.52 -9.86
CA HIS A 82 -22.02 11.74 -9.36
C HIS A 82 -23.06 10.99 -10.22
N PRO A 83 -23.98 10.20 -9.62
CA PRO A 83 -24.97 9.41 -10.38
C PRO A 83 -25.88 10.29 -11.24
N ASP A 84 -26.28 11.46 -10.74
CA ASP A 84 -27.13 12.39 -11.51
C ASP A 84 -26.45 12.98 -12.75
N ARG A 85 -25.12 12.92 -12.84
CA ARG A 85 -24.34 13.38 -13.99
C ARG A 85 -23.93 12.23 -14.92
N GLY A 86 -24.49 11.03 -14.73
CA GLY A 86 -24.14 9.83 -15.48
C GLY A 86 -22.88 9.12 -14.98
N GLY A 87 -22.44 9.41 -13.76
CA GLY A 87 -21.32 8.73 -13.11
C GLY A 87 -21.68 7.35 -12.56
N ASP A 88 -20.66 6.53 -12.32
CA ASP A 88 -20.84 5.17 -11.80
C ASP A 88 -21.08 5.19 -10.27
N PRO A 89 -22.25 4.72 -9.78
CA PRO A 89 -22.59 4.76 -8.37
C PRO A 89 -21.67 3.88 -7.50
N ASN A 90 -21.05 2.84 -8.05
CA ASN A 90 -20.11 2.01 -7.30
C ASN A 90 -18.79 2.75 -7.07
N LYS A 91 -18.32 3.49 -8.08
CA LYS A 91 -17.11 4.33 -7.94
C LYS A 91 -17.34 5.46 -6.96
N PHE A 92 -18.53 6.08 -7.00
CA PHE A 92 -18.91 7.11 -6.04
C PHE A 92 -18.91 6.59 -4.60
N LYS A 93 -19.54 5.42 -4.34
CA LYS A 93 -19.53 4.79 -3.01
C LYS A 93 -18.12 4.45 -2.53
N ARG A 94 -17.26 3.92 -3.41
CA ARG A 94 -15.86 3.63 -3.05
C ARG A 94 -15.08 4.90 -2.70
N LEU A 95 -15.27 5.98 -3.45
CA LEU A 95 -14.67 7.28 -3.16
C LEU A 95 -15.15 7.84 -1.81
N GLN A 96 -16.45 7.75 -1.53
CA GLN A 96 -17.05 8.16 -0.25
C GLN A 96 -16.41 7.40 0.92
N ASN A 97 -16.38 6.07 0.85
CA ASN A 97 -15.81 5.22 1.89
C ASN A 97 -14.32 5.52 2.12
N ALA A 98 -13.54 5.68 1.04
CA ALA A 98 -12.12 6.00 1.13
C ALA A 98 -11.89 7.34 1.85
N TYR A 99 -12.68 8.37 1.51
CA TYR A 99 -12.60 9.67 2.15
C TYR A 99 -12.96 9.60 3.65
N GLU A 100 -13.99 8.83 4.03
CA GLU A 100 -14.37 8.62 5.43
C GLU A 100 -13.25 7.94 6.25
N VAL A 101 -12.59 6.92 5.69
CA VAL A 101 -11.48 6.22 6.35
C VAL A 101 -10.30 7.17 6.58
N ILE A 102 -9.93 7.96 5.57
CA ILE A 102 -8.85 8.97 5.67
C ILE A 102 -9.20 10.02 6.73
N CYS A 103 -10.43 10.51 6.70
CA CYS A 103 -10.96 11.51 7.63
C CYS A 103 -10.88 11.01 9.08
N LYS A 104 -11.30 9.76 9.33
CA LYS A 104 -11.21 9.11 10.65
C LYS A 104 -9.77 8.92 11.12
N ALA A 105 -8.85 8.56 10.22
CA ALA A 105 -7.44 8.34 10.56
C ALA A 105 -6.71 9.65 10.89
N ARG A 106 -7.03 10.74 10.20
CA ARG A 106 -6.42 12.06 10.42
C ARG A 106 -7.15 12.93 11.44
N GLY A 107 -8.37 12.57 11.84
CA GLY A 107 -9.19 13.39 12.75
C GLY A 107 -9.74 14.65 12.10
N ILE A 108 -9.87 14.66 10.78
CA ILE A 108 -10.46 15.76 10.02
C ILE A 108 -11.95 15.82 10.41
N LYS A 109 -12.47 17.02 10.69
CA LYS A 109 -13.89 17.26 11.00
C LYS A 109 -14.55 18.07 9.89
#